data_AF-A0A5E4NU17-F1
#
_entry.id   AF-A0A5E4NU17-F1
#
_cell.length_a   1.000
_cell.length_b   1.000
_cell.length_c   1.000
_cell.angle_alpha   90.00
_cell.angle_beta   90.00
_cell.angle_gamma   90.00
#
_symmetry.space_group_name_H-M   'P 1'
#
loop_
_entity.id
_entity.type
_entity.pdbx_description
1 polymer ?
#
loop_
_entity_poly.entity_id
_entity_poly.type
_entity_poly.pdbx_seq_one_letter_code
_entity_poly.pdbx_strand_id
1 'polypeptide(L)' 'MPHVIVKMYEGRSAAQKAALAEAVTQAVIAAHGCKAEAVSVGIEDVAPSDWTASVYEPDIIAKPDTIFKQPGYDPR' A
#
# COMPACT_ATOMS: atom_id res chain seq x y z
N MET A 1 -6.60 15.81 -0.14
CA MET A 1 -6.61 14.87 -1.29
C MET A 1 -5.70 13.72 -0.94
N PRO A 2 -6.24 12.58 -0.49
CA PRO A 2 -5.43 11.43 -0.10
C PRO A 2 -4.80 10.73 -1.30
N HIS A 3 -3.54 10.32 -1.16
CA HIS A 3 -2.89 9.40 -2.08
C HIS A 3 -2.40 8.19 -1.29
N VAL A 4 -2.70 6.99 -1.78
CA VAL A 4 -2.24 5.73 -1.18
C VAL A 4 -1.39 4.98 -2.20
N ILE A 5 -0.22 4.54 -1.78
CA ILE A 5 0.60 3.62 -2.58
C ILE A 5 0.57 2.26 -1.87
N VAL A 6 0.15 1.24 -2.60
CA VAL A 6 0.23 -0.15 -2.15
C VAL A 6 1.40 -0.81 -2.87
N LYS A 7 2.49 -1.04 -2.14
CA LYS A 7 3.57 -1.92 -2.59
C LYS A 7 3.25 -3.35 -2.15
N MET A 8 3.33 -4.31 -3.07
CA MET A 8 3.02 -5.70 -2.78
C MET A 8 3.83 -6.66 -3.65
N TYR A 9 3.87 -7.94 -3.26
CA TYR A 9 4.45 -8.96 -4.11
C TYR A 9 3.76 -9.03 -5.46
N GLU A 10 4.57 -9.17 -6.51
CA GLU A 10 4.11 -9.35 -7.88
C GLU A 10 3.24 -10.61 -8.07
N GLY A 11 2.51 -10.67 -9.18
CA GLY A 11 1.72 -11.85 -9.58
C GLY A 11 0.20 -11.71 -9.39
N ARG A 12 -0.31 -10.52 -9.09
CA ARG A 12 -1.76 -10.24 -9.15
C ARG A 12 -2.18 -9.73 -10.52
N SER A 13 -3.37 -10.14 -10.95
CA SER A 13 -3.95 -9.66 -12.20
C SER A 13 -4.39 -8.21 -12.12
N ALA A 14 -4.52 -7.55 -13.28
CA ALA A 14 -5.03 -6.18 -13.35
C ALA A 14 -6.43 -6.04 -12.69
N ALA A 15 -7.30 -7.05 -12.83
CA ALA A 15 -8.62 -7.06 -12.21
C ALA A 15 -8.55 -7.11 -10.66
N GLN A 16 -7.63 -7.92 -10.11
CA GLN A 16 -7.40 -7.96 -8.66
C GLN A 16 -6.86 -6.63 -8.13
N LYS A 17 -5.95 -5.99 -8.89
CA LYS A 17 -5.42 -4.67 -8.55
C LYS A 17 -6.49 -3.58 -8.60
N ALA A 18 -7.35 -3.59 -9.62
CA ALA A 18 -8.48 -2.67 -9.71
C ALA A 18 -9.45 -2.83 -8.53
N ALA A 19 -9.77 -4.08 -8.16
CA ALA A 19 -10.61 -4.36 -7.00
C ALA A 19 -9.98 -3.87 -5.68
N LEU A 20 -8.66 -4.04 -5.52
CA LEU A 20 -7.93 -3.52 -4.36
C LEU A 20 -7.96 -1.98 -4.30
N ALA A 21 -7.72 -1.30 -5.43
CA ALA A 21 -7.74 0.15 -5.51
C ALA A 21 -9.12 0.73 -5.14
N GLU A 22 -10.20 0.07 -5.59
CA GLU A 22 -11.57 0.45 -5.21
C GLU A 22 -11.80 0.25 -3.70
N ALA A 23 -11.43 -0.91 -3.15
CA ALA A 23 -11.60 -1.19 -1.72
C ALA A 23 -10.84 -0.21 -0.83
N VAL A 24 -9.60 0.15 -1.20
CA VAL A 24 -8.80 1.16 -0.50
C VAL A 24 -9.45 2.53 -0.58
N THR A 25 -9.96 2.91 -1.76
CA THR A 25 -10.67 4.19 -1.95
C THR A 25 -11.88 4.29 -1.02
N GLN A 26 -12.71 3.24 -0.95
CA GLN A 26 -13.87 3.20 -0.06
C GLN A 26 -13.47 3.27 1.42
N ALA A 27 -12.40 2.59 1.83
CA ALA A 27 -11.90 2.67 3.20
C ALA A 27 -11.45 4.08 3.57
N VAL A 28 -10.75 4.78 2.67
CA VAL A 28 -10.32 6.17 2.87
C VAL A 28 -11.51 7.11 2.97
N ILE A 29 -12.51 6.97 2.09
CA ILE A 29 -13.75 7.76 2.14
C ILE A 29 -14.46 7.53 3.48
N ALA A 30 -14.60 6.28 3.91
CA ALA A 30 -15.27 5.95 5.17
C ALA A 30 -14.55 6.52 6.40
N ALA A 31 -13.22 6.53 6.40
CA ALA A 31 -12.42 7.03 7.52
C ALA A 31 -12.28 8.57 7.56
N HIS A 32 -12.33 9.24 6.41
CA HIS A 32 -11.98 10.67 6.31
C HIS A 32 -13.10 11.57 5.76
N GLY A 33 -14.21 11.00 5.30
CA GLY A 33 -15.37 11.75 4.78
C GLY A 33 -15.06 12.57 3.52
N CYS A 34 -13.98 12.25 2.80
CA CYS A 34 -13.64 12.91 1.55
C CYS A 34 -14.41 12.33 0.37
N LYS A 35 -14.49 13.08 -0.74
CA LYS A 35 -15.07 12.58 -1.98
C LYS A 35 -14.14 11.60 -2.69
N ALA A 36 -14.70 10.68 -3.47
CA ALA A 36 -13.93 9.67 -4.20
C ALA A 36 -12.92 10.29 -5.18
N GLU A 37 -13.29 11.39 -5.85
CA GLU A 37 -12.43 12.07 -6.84
C GLU A 37 -11.21 12.73 -6.19
N ALA A 38 -11.19 12.87 -4.86
CA ALA A 38 -10.07 13.39 -4.11
C ALA A 38 -9.05 12.31 -3.70
N VAL A 39 -9.33 11.03 -3.97
CA VAL A 39 -8.49 9.87 -3.60
C VAL A 39 -7.84 9.29 -4.85
N SER A 40 -6.55 8.97 -4.77
CA SER A 40 -5.85 8.20 -5.79
C SER A 40 -5.08 7.03 -5.16
N VAL A 41 -5.05 5.89 -5.86
CA VAL A 41 -4.36 4.68 -5.38
C VAL A 41 -3.39 4.17 -6.45
N GLY A 42 -2.10 4.14 -6.12
CA GLY A 42 -1.06 3.48 -6.91
C GLY A 42 -0.82 2.06 -6.39
N ILE A 43 -0.58 1.11 -7.30
CA ILE A 43 -0.19 -0.26 -6.94
C ILE A 43 1.14 -0.59 -7.62
N GLU A 44 2.14 -0.92 -6.83
CA GLU A 44 3.49 -1.26 -7.26
C GLU A 44 3.78 -2.72 -6.97
N ASP A 45 4.14 -3.47 -8.00
CA ASP A 45 4.62 -4.84 -7.87
C ASP A 45 6.10 -4.83 -7.47
N VAL A 46 6.46 -5.65 -6.50
CA VAL A 46 7.82 -5.85 -6.04
C VAL A 46 8.11 -7.35 -6.05
N ALA A 47 9.20 -7.76 -6.70
CA ALA A 47 9.62 -9.16 -6.64
C ALA A 47 9.94 -9.53 -5.18
N PRO A 48 9.60 -10.75 -4.71
CA PRO A 48 9.90 -11.16 -3.34
C PRO A 48 11.38 -11.04 -2.96
N SER A 49 12.29 -11.26 -3.91
CA SER A 49 13.74 -11.09 -3.72
C SER A 49 14.16 -9.66 -3.39
N ASP A 50 13.38 -8.68 -3.83
CA ASP A 50 13.71 -7.26 -3.75
C ASP A 50 12.98 -6.57 -2.59
N TRP A 51 12.10 -7.29 -1.88
CA TRP A 51 11.21 -6.74 -0.88
C TRP A 51 11.93 -6.02 0.26
N THR A 52 12.99 -6.64 0.78
CA THR A 52 13.75 -6.07 1.90
C THR A 52 14.34 -4.71 1.51
N ALA A 53 15.05 -4.65 0.39
CA ALA A 53 15.70 -3.44 -0.09
C ALA A 53 14.70 -2.38 -0.62
N SER A 54 13.58 -2.80 -1.20
CA SER A 54 12.64 -1.89 -1.88
C SER A 54 11.47 -1.42 -1.02
N VAL A 55 11.15 -2.14 0.06
CA VAL A 55 9.97 -1.86 0.92
C VAL A 55 10.34 -1.91 2.39
N TYR A 56 10.86 -3.02 2.89
CA TYR A 56 11.01 -3.22 4.33
C TYR A 56 11.96 -2.20 4.95
N GLU A 57 13.17 -2.06 4.40
CA GLU A 57 14.15 -1.08 4.90
C GLU A 57 13.70 0.37 4.66
N PRO A 58 13.36 0.82 3.44
CA PRO A 58 13.11 2.24 3.16
C PRO A 58 11.74 2.75 3.61
N ASP A 59 10.70 1.90 3.61
CA ASP A 59 9.33 2.34 3.87
C ASP A 59 8.82 1.92 5.24
N ILE A 60 9.38 0.88 5.88
CA ILE A 60 8.96 0.43 7.21
C ILE A 60 9.99 0.85 8.26
N ILE A 61 11.23 0.39 8.15
CA ILE A 61 12.26 0.63 9.17
C ILE A 61 12.72 2.10 9.17
N ALA A 62 12.94 2.69 8.01
CA ALA A 62 13.41 4.08 7.90
C ALA A 62 12.32 5.13 8.15
N LYS A 63 11.05 4.73 8.28
CA LYS A 63 9.91 5.65 8.47
C LYS A 63 8.98 5.22 9.63
N PRO A 64 9.51 4.94 10.83
CA PRO A 64 8.74 4.30 11.91
C PRO A 64 7.50 5.11 12.33
N ASP A 65 7.60 6.44 12.33
CA ASP A 65 6.50 7.35 12.70
C ASP A 65 5.34 7.36 11.70
N THR A 66 5.53 6.77 10.51
CA THR A 66 4.48 6.64 9.48
C THR A 66 3.77 5.29 9.54
N ILE A 67 4.26 4.34 10.36
CA ILE A 67 3.75 2.97 10.45
C ILE A 67 2.76 2.84 11.61
N PHE A 68 1.50 3.17 11.35
CA PHE A 68 0.41 3.03 12.31
C PHE A 68 -0.06 1.57 12.50
N LYS A 69 0.38 0.65 11.63
CA LYS A 69 0.17 -0.81 11.75
C LYS A 69 1.45 -1.55 11.40
N GLN A 70 2.10 -2.13 12.41
CA GLN A 70 3.36 -2.86 12.26
C GLN A 70 3.18 -4.18 11.47
N PRO A 71 4.18 -4.62 10.70
CA PRO A 71 4.18 -5.95 10.11
C PRO A 71 4.27 -7.02 11.22
N GLY A 72 3.58 -8.15 11.03
CA GLY A 72 3.70 -9.32 11.91
C GLY A 72 4.86 -10.25 11.53
N TYR A 73 5.77 -9.77 10.68
CA TYR A 73 6.90 -10.53 10.14
C TYR A 73 8.19 -9.70 10.25
N ASP A 74 9.30 -10.42 10.24
CA ASP A 74 10.65 -9.89 10.20
C ASP A 74 11.40 -10.66 9.10
N PRO A 75 11.64 -10.05 7.92
CA PRO A 75 12.30 -10.69 6.80
C PRO A 75 13.81 -10.74 7.09
N ARG A 76 14.19 -11.61 8.03
CA ARG A 76 15.58 -12.00 8.28
C ARG A 76 16.07 -13.00 7.24
#